data_AF-A0A7J4NP22-F1
#
_entry.id   AF-A0A7J4NP22-F1
#
_cell.length_a   1.000
_cell.length_b   1.000
_cell.length_c   1.000
_cell.angle_alpha   90.00
_cell.angle_beta   90.00
_cell.angle_gamma   90.00
#
_symmetry.space_group_name_H-M   'P 1'
#
loop_
_entity.id
_entity.type
_entity.pdbx_description
1 polymer ?
#
loop_
_entity_poly.entity_id
_entity_poly.type
_entity_poly.pdbx_seq_one_letter_code
_entity_poly.pdbx_strand_id
1 'polypeptide(L)'
;ISYCLSSNYNWAPGLGSGYDAIQQALAVMGHCSELEQDLIRALSTRHTAEARDSADPTTLNMGNLPELNVAFAEAMAPLYSKYDGNLAVTAIYVEALMNLKAWQLWDKNTATGEITPADENTLLLVKIMEDAFESSEAARVDPALCHLYCHALELSPFPERALPAADVLRTRMPGLGHLVHMPSHIDAWVGQWKEAIECNIAAVDADDHYVEVTGNDSQFYKFYRMHNHHFIVWCAMFDGQYETALKYARKAVETLPSGDANHGVQFMLAGIIPMGAIFLESYVTMPWHVMIRFGKWDEILAESIYTDKEVFPATIATQHYARGVAYASKGMVPEAEAEQVLFKEALQNPALAGRMMHNNVMYQDPSEGPSILNVNAAILEAEIEYRRQFISKSNGSPHDFTAAFEELRRGVDLSLNLAYNEPWGQMQPVRHILGALLFEQGHIEEAEEVYRADIKLWKDNMWGLLGLKLCLEARGDAHEELAEVTALFNERSSRADIVPAKTCFCAQDALQKNCCD
;
A
#
# COMPACT_ATOMS: atom_id res chain seq x y z
N ILE A 1 -6.43 -20.77 16.42
CA ILE A 1 -7.53 -20.23 17.26
C ILE A 1 -7.44 -18.70 17.33
N SER A 2 -6.36 -18.07 17.84
CA SER A 2 -6.21 -16.60 17.85
C SER A 2 -6.47 -15.95 16.46
N TYR A 3 -5.79 -16.44 15.41
CA TYR A 3 -5.93 -15.95 14.03
C TYR A 3 -7.33 -16.04 13.41
N CYS A 4 -8.22 -16.88 13.94
CA CYS A 4 -9.52 -17.15 13.33
C CYS A 4 -10.70 -16.60 14.15
N LEU A 5 -10.45 -16.14 15.38
CA LEU A 5 -11.52 -15.74 16.29
C LEU A 5 -11.63 -14.22 16.47
N SER A 6 -10.60 -13.42 16.16
CA SER A 6 -10.56 -12.01 16.53
C SER A 6 -9.55 -11.22 15.69
N SER A 7 -9.22 -9.99 16.13
CA SER A 7 -8.19 -9.14 15.55
C SER A 7 -6.86 -9.88 15.43
N ASN A 8 -6.20 -9.63 14.31
CA ASN A 8 -4.82 -10.00 14.10
C ASN A 8 -4.09 -8.80 13.50
N TYR A 9 -2.76 -8.84 13.43
CA TYR A 9 -1.98 -7.70 12.94
C TYR A 9 -2.45 -7.21 11.57
N ASN A 10 -2.75 -8.14 10.65
CA ASN A 10 -3.17 -7.84 9.27
C ASN A 10 -4.62 -7.35 9.19
N TRP A 11 -5.42 -7.61 10.23
CA TRP A 11 -6.81 -7.21 10.31
C TRP A 11 -7.17 -6.81 11.75
N ALA A 12 -6.67 -5.65 12.17
CA ALA A 12 -6.81 -5.13 13.53
C ALA A 12 -8.27 -4.95 13.99
N PRO A 13 -9.24 -4.58 13.12
CA PRO A 13 -10.65 -4.63 13.48
C PRO A 13 -11.12 -6.01 13.90
N GLY A 14 -10.58 -7.09 13.32
CA GLY A 14 -10.94 -8.50 13.56
C GLY A 14 -12.15 -8.99 12.77
N LEU A 15 -12.38 -10.31 12.77
CA LEU A 15 -13.47 -10.95 11.98
C LEU A 15 -14.81 -11.01 12.72
N GLY A 16 -14.86 -10.38 13.89
CA GLY A 16 -15.89 -10.52 14.90
C GLY A 16 -15.25 -10.45 16.28
N SER A 17 -16.09 -10.45 17.31
CA SER A 17 -15.63 -10.27 18.68
C SER A 17 -14.96 -11.50 19.30
N GLY A 18 -15.02 -12.66 18.64
CA GLY A 18 -14.49 -13.93 19.16
C GLY A 18 -15.19 -14.48 20.41
N TYR A 19 -16.08 -13.70 21.03
CA TYR A 19 -16.63 -13.98 22.36
C TYR A 19 -17.37 -15.32 22.42
N ASP A 20 -18.29 -15.58 21.50
CA ASP A 20 -19.09 -16.81 21.54
C ASP A 20 -18.22 -18.06 21.33
N ALA A 21 -17.21 -17.97 20.47
CA ALA A 21 -16.28 -19.07 20.21
C ALA A 21 -15.37 -19.34 21.41
N ILE A 22 -14.88 -18.30 22.10
CA ILE A 22 -14.04 -18.49 23.29
C ILE A 22 -14.88 -19.00 24.48
N GLN A 23 -16.16 -18.63 24.60
CA GLN A 23 -17.06 -19.20 25.60
C GLN A 23 -17.27 -20.70 25.37
N GLN A 24 -17.40 -21.13 24.12
CA GLN A 24 -17.45 -22.56 23.79
C GLN A 24 -16.16 -23.29 24.19
N ALA A 25 -14.99 -22.70 23.88
CA ALA A 25 -13.70 -23.27 24.26
C ALA A 25 -13.57 -23.41 25.79
N LEU A 26 -13.97 -22.38 26.55
CA LEU A 26 -13.98 -22.41 28.02
C LEU A 26 -14.90 -23.51 28.57
N ALA A 27 -16.05 -23.77 27.94
CA ALA A 27 -16.97 -24.82 28.38
C ALA A 27 -16.42 -26.24 28.22
N VAL A 28 -15.49 -26.46 27.27
CA VAL A 28 -14.94 -27.79 26.95
C VAL A 28 -13.46 -27.95 27.31
N MET A 29 -12.80 -26.91 27.82
CA MET A 29 -11.35 -26.89 28.07
C MET A 29 -10.86 -27.99 29.04
N GLY A 30 -11.74 -28.56 29.87
CA GLY A 30 -11.40 -29.67 30.77
C GLY A 30 -10.91 -30.93 30.06
N HIS A 31 -11.11 -31.03 28.75
CA HIS A 31 -10.63 -32.12 27.89
C HIS A 31 -9.29 -31.81 27.19
N CYS A 32 -8.75 -30.61 27.37
CA CYS A 32 -7.54 -30.15 26.70
C CYS A 32 -6.29 -30.35 27.57
N SER A 33 -5.11 -30.34 26.94
CA SER A 33 -3.81 -30.29 27.63
C SER A 33 -3.64 -29.01 28.46
N GLU A 34 -2.68 -29.00 29.39
CA GLU A 34 -2.39 -27.83 30.22
C GLU A 34 -2.06 -26.59 29.37
N LEU A 35 -1.23 -26.76 28.33
CA LEU A 35 -0.88 -25.69 27.39
C LEU A 35 -2.11 -25.11 26.70
N GLU A 36 -2.98 -25.96 26.16
CA GLU A 36 -4.21 -25.51 25.51
C GLU A 36 -5.14 -24.81 26.49
N GLN A 37 -5.29 -25.32 27.71
CA GLN A 37 -6.09 -24.67 28.75
C GLN A 37 -5.55 -23.28 29.10
N ASP A 38 -4.23 -23.13 29.21
CA ASP A 38 -3.60 -21.84 29.48
C ASP A 38 -3.80 -20.86 28.33
N LEU A 39 -3.63 -21.30 27.08
CA LEU A 39 -3.87 -20.46 25.90
C LEU A 39 -5.35 -20.08 25.77
N ILE A 40 -6.29 -20.98 26.08
CA ILE A 40 -7.74 -20.67 26.10
C ILE A 40 -8.03 -19.61 27.17
N ARG A 41 -7.47 -19.74 28.38
CA ARG A 41 -7.65 -18.74 29.44
C ARG A 41 -7.06 -17.39 29.03
N ALA A 42 -5.85 -17.37 28.45
CA ALA A 42 -5.25 -16.14 27.96
C ALA A 42 -6.12 -15.50 26.87
N LEU A 43 -6.51 -16.25 25.83
CA LEU A 43 -7.33 -15.71 24.75
C LEU A 43 -8.70 -15.20 25.23
N SER A 44 -9.26 -15.77 26.30
CA SER A 44 -10.51 -15.28 26.89
C SER A 44 -10.43 -13.86 27.44
N THR A 45 -9.24 -13.33 27.75
CA THR A 45 -9.10 -11.94 28.19
C THR A 45 -9.22 -10.94 27.03
N ARG A 46 -9.10 -11.41 25.78
CA ARG A 46 -9.25 -10.60 24.57
C ARG A 46 -10.71 -10.38 24.16
N HIS A 47 -11.68 -10.99 24.84
CA HIS A 47 -13.09 -10.97 24.43
C HIS A 47 -14.02 -10.70 25.60
N THR A 48 -15.00 -9.81 25.41
CA THR A 48 -16.06 -9.55 26.40
C THR A 48 -17.44 -9.54 25.74
N ALA A 49 -18.47 -9.78 26.54
CA ALA A 49 -19.86 -9.70 26.07
C ALA A 49 -20.19 -8.26 25.66
N GLU A 50 -19.69 -7.28 26.41
CA GLU A 50 -19.87 -5.86 26.15
C GLU A 50 -19.26 -5.45 24.80
N ALA A 51 -18.06 -5.93 24.48
CA ALA A 51 -17.42 -5.64 23.20
C ALA A 51 -18.14 -6.33 22.03
N ARG A 52 -18.65 -7.55 22.22
CA ARG A 52 -19.54 -8.19 21.23
C ARG A 52 -20.81 -7.39 21.01
N ASP A 53 -21.48 -6.98 22.09
CA ASP A 53 -22.79 -6.34 22.04
C ASP A 53 -22.71 -4.89 21.53
N SER A 54 -21.53 -4.26 21.61
CA SER A 54 -21.22 -2.93 21.07
C SER A 54 -20.52 -2.95 19.71
N ALA A 55 -20.29 -4.12 19.12
CA ALA A 55 -19.69 -4.23 17.80
C ALA A 55 -20.60 -3.56 16.75
N ASP A 56 -20.00 -2.68 15.96
CA ASP A 56 -20.64 -1.94 14.88
C ASP A 56 -19.73 -2.00 13.63
N PRO A 57 -20.03 -2.91 12.70
CA PRO A 57 -19.26 -3.04 11.48
C PRO A 57 -19.30 -1.82 10.57
N THR A 58 -20.30 -0.93 10.73
CA THR A 58 -20.41 0.29 9.91
C THR A 58 -19.34 1.34 10.24
N THR A 59 -18.75 1.22 11.42
CA THR A 59 -17.64 2.06 11.90
C THR A 59 -16.34 1.27 12.06
N LEU A 60 -16.25 0.09 11.43
CA LEU A 60 -15.11 -0.84 11.50
C LEU A 60 -14.76 -1.28 12.94
N ASN A 61 -15.74 -1.28 13.84
CA ASN A 61 -15.59 -1.83 15.18
C ASN A 61 -16.18 -3.25 15.22
N MET A 62 -15.33 -4.28 15.29
CA MET A 62 -15.80 -5.68 15.37
C MET A 62 -15.74 -6.25 16.80
N GLY A 63 -15.74 -5.38 17.82
CA GLY A 63 -15.70 -5.80 19.23
C GLY A 63 -14.29 -6.17 19.71
N ASN A 64 -13.27 -5.55 19.13
CA ASN A 64 -11.86 -5.74 19.50
C ASN A 64 -11.28 -4.40 19.98
N LEU A 65 -11.45 -4.11 21.26
CA LEU A 65 -11.04 -2.83 21.85
C LEU A 65 -9.55 -2.85 22.24
N PRO A 66 -8.84 -1.71 22.19
CA PRO A 66 -7.42 -1.64 22.53
C PRO A 66 -7.07 -2.23 23.91
N GLU A 67 -7.91 -1.99 24.91
CA GLU A 67 -7.75 -2.54 26.26
C GLU A 67 -7.82 -4.08 26.31
N LEU A 68 -8.54 -4.72 25.37
CA LEU A 68 -8.61 -6.17 25.26
C LEU A 68 -7.34 -6.76 24.63
N ASN A 69 -6.71 -6.03 23.70
CA ASN A 69 -5.39 -6.41 23.18
C ASN A 69 -4.33 -6.31 24.28
N VAL A 70 -4.39 -5.27 25.13
CA VAL A 70 -3.52 -5.14 26.32
C VAL A 70 -3.71 -6.33 27.26
N ALA A 71 -4.96 -6.62 27.64
CA ALA A 71 -5.27 -7.73 28.55
C ALA A 71 -4.81 -9.09 28.00
N PHE A 72 -4.83 -9.29 26.68
CA PHE A 72 -4.32 -10.50 26.05
C PHE A 72 -2.80 -10.57 26.06
N ALA A 73 -2.10 -9.49 25.72
CA ALA A 73 -0.65 -9.43 25.76
C ALA A 73 -0.11 -9.67 27.19
N GLU A 74 -0.74 -9.08 28.20
CA GLU A 74 -0.41 -9.30 29.61
C GLU A 74 -0.64 -10.75 30.04
N ALA A 75 -1.73 -11.39 29.59
CA ALA A 75 -2.02 -12.78 29.89
C ALA A 75 -1.06 -13.76 29.20
N MET A 76 -0.54 -13.40 28.02
CA MET A 76 0.42 -14.21 27.27
C MET A 76 1.85 -14.12 27.82
N ALA A 77 2.25 -13.00 28.41
CA ALA A 77 3.61 -12.80 28.95
C ALA A 77 4.08 -13.91 29.93
N PRO A 78 3.30 -14.33 30.96
CA PRO A 78 3.72 -15.42 31.83
C PRO A 78 3.71 -16.78 31.12
N LEU A 79 2.89 -16.97 30.08
CA LEU A 79 2.87 -18.21 29.30
C LEU A 79 4.11 -18.35 28.41
N TYR A 80 4.59 -17.25 27.82
CA TYR A 80 5.86 -17.22 27.10
C TYR A 80 7.03 -17.69 27.99
N SER A 81 7.05 -17.25 29.25
CA SER A 81 8.05 -17.71 30.23
C SER A 81 7.85 -19.16 30.66
N LYS A 82 6.59 -19.61 30.87
CA LYS A 82 6.26 -20.96 31.31
C LYS A 82 6.60 -22.02 30.25
N TYR A 83 6.36 -21.70 28.99
CA TYR A 83 6.54 -22.60 27.84
C TYR A 83 7.74 -22.18 26.98
N ASP A 84 8.87 -21.89 27.64
CA ASP A 84 10.11 -21.48 26.97
C ASP A 84 10.52 -22.47 25.85
N GLY A 85 10.94 -21.92 24.72
CA GLY A 85 11.25 -22.68 23.50
C GLY A 85 10.05 -23.18 22.68
N ASN A 86 8.79 -22.99 23.14
CA ASN A 86 7.61 -23.36 22.36
C ASN A 86 7.28 -22.29 21.30
N LEU A 87 7.59 -22.57 20.03
CA LEU A 87 7.44 -21.63 18.92
C LEU A 87 6.01 -21.12 18.71
N ALA A 88 4.99 -21.94 18.98
CA ALA A 88 3.60 -21.50 18.85
C ALA A 88 3.22 -20.48 19.94
N VAL A 89 3.69 -20.69 21.18
CA VAL A 89 3.50 -19.72 22.28
C VAL A 89 4.29 -18.44 21.98
N THR A 90 5.53 -18.56 21.49
CA THR A 90 6.34 -17.42 21.06
C THR A 90 5.63 -16.59 20.00
N ALA A 91 5.12 -17.22 18.93
CA ALA A 91 4.42 -16.53 17.86
C ALA A 91 3.14 -15.82 18.35
N ILE A 92 2.35 -16.49 19.20
CA ILE A 92 1.13 -15.88 19.76
C ILE A 92 1.46 -14.68 20.66
N TYR A 93 2.53 -14.76 21.46
CA TYR A 93 2.92 -13.64 22.32
C TYR A 93 3.44 -12.45 21.50
N VAL A 94 4.28 -12.70 20.49
CA VAL A 94 4.74 -11.67 19.54
C VAL A 94 3.55 -11.00 18.86
N GLU A 95 2.59 -11.79 18.37
CA GLU A 95 1.38 -11.26 17.73
C GLU A 95 0.52 -10.42 18.70
N ALA A 96 0.42 -10.84 19.96
CA ALA A 96 -0.26 -10.06 20.99
C ALA A 96 0.41 -8.70 21.23
N LEU A 97 1.75 -8.66 21.26
CA LEU A 97 2.52 -7.41 21.36
C LEU A 97 2.34 -6.53 20.12
N MET A 98 2.39 -7.10 18.91
CA MET A 98 2.20 -6.36 17.67
C MET A 98 0.81 -5.70 17.60
N ASN A 99 -0.23 -6.35 18.11
CA ASN A 99 -1.60 -5.80 18.14
C ASN A 99 -1.81 -4.64 19.12
N LEU A 100 -0.84 -4.33 19.99
CA LEU A 100 -0.88 -3.10 20.80
C LEU A 100 -0.73 -1.84 19.92
N LYS A 101 -0.07 -2.00 18.77
CA LYS A 101 0.26 -0.96 17.80
C LYS A 101 0.15 -1.51 16.36
N ALA A 102 -0.97 -2.15 16.04
CA ALA A 102 -1.17 -2.76 14.72
C ALA A 102 -0.94 -1.73 13.60
N TRP A 103 -0.13 -2.08 12.59
CA TRP A 103 0.32 -1.19 11.51
C TRP A 103 1.03 0.11 11.96
N GLN A 104 1.44 0.20 13.22
CA GLN A 104 2.05 1.40 13.83
C GLN A 104 3.24 1.03 14.70
N LEU A 105 4.02 0.03 14.29
CA LEU A 105 5.22 -0.41 15.01
C LEU A 105 6.37 0.59 14.88
N TRP A 106 6.42 1.32 13.77
CA TRP A 106 7.47 2.30 13.48
C TRP A 106 6.86 3.67 13.23
N ASP A 107 7.36 4.67 13.94
CA ASP A 107 7.04 6.07 13.71
C ASP A 107 7.99 6.65 12.66
N LYS A 108 7.41 7.25 11.61
CA LYS A 108 8.15 7.94 10.56
C LYS A 108 8.03 9.45 10.74
N ASN A 109 9.13 10.12 11.02
CA ASN A 109 9.19 11.57 10.99
C ASN A 109 9.31 12.03 9.52
N THR A 110 8.23 12.57 8.96
CA THR A 110 8.17 12.99 7.55
C THR A 110 9.07 14.18 7.22
N ALA A 111 9.43 15.00 8.22
CA ALA A 111 10.30 16.16 8.03
C ALA A 111 11.79 15.78 8.00
N THR A 112 12.23 14.82 8.82
CA THR A 112 13.63 14.38 8.89
C THR A 112 13.91 13.10 8.08
N GLY A 113 12.87 12.34 7.78
CA GLY A 113 12.95 10.98 7.25
C GLY A 113 13.51 9.97 8.25
N GLU A 114 13.55 10.31 9.54
CA GLU A 114 13.95 9.41 10.61
C GLU A 114 12.82 8.44 10.95
N ILE A 115 13.18 7.19 11.22
CA ILE A 115 12.25 6.14 11.61
C ILE A 115 12.67 5.61 12.98
N THR A 116 11.74 5.58 13.93
CA THR A 116 11.96 5.14 15.31
C THR A 116 10.92 4.11 15.73
N PRO A 117 11.21 3.19 16.67
CA PRO A 117 10.19 2.29 17.20
C PRO A 117 9.10 3.10 17.90
N ALA A 118 7.83 2.69 17.75
CA ALA A 118 6.70 3.37 18.37
C ALA A 118 6.70 3.26 19.90
N ASP A 119 7.26 2.16 20.43
CA ASP A 119 7.46 1.94 21.86
C ASP A 119 8.48 0.81 22.13
N GLU A 120 8.73 0.54 23.41
CA GLU A 120 9.60 -0.56 23.87
C GLU A 120 9.04 -1.95 23.51
N ASN A 121 7.72 -2.10 23.32
CA ASN A 121 7.13 -3.38 22.91
C ASN A 121 7.54 -3.74 21.48
N THR A 122 7.70 -2.74 20.60
CA THR A 122 8.23 -2.92 19.25
C THR A 122 9.64 -3.51 19.28
N LEU A 123 10.52 -2.99 20.14
CA LEU A 123 11.87 -3.54 20.28
C LEU A 123 11.85 -4.94 20.93
N LEU A 124 10.97 -5.15 21.90
CA LEU A 124 10.81 -6.43 22.59
C LEU A 124 10.36 -7.55 21.64
N LEU A 125 9.34 -7.32 20.80
CA LEU A 125 8.84 -8.35 19.89
C LEU A 125 9.87 -8.74 18.82
N VAL A 126 10.66 -7.77 18.33
CA VAL A 126 11.78 -8.04 17.40
C VAL A 126 12.84 -8.89 18.11
N LYS A 127 13.23 -8.49 19.32
CA LYS A 127 14.21 -9.23 20.12
C LYS A 127 13.77 -10.67 20.40
N ILE A 128 12.51 -10.89 20.77
CA ILE A 128 11.97 -12.24 21.04
C ILE A 128 12.11 -13.14 19.81
N MET A 129 11.79 -12.63 18.62
CA MET A 129 11.92 -13.41 17.38
C MET A 129 13.38 -13.70 17.03
N GLU A 130 14.27 -12.73 17.20
CA GLU A 130 15.71 -12.91 16.93
C GLU A 130 16.36 -13.90 17.89
N ASP A 131 16.07 -13.80 19.19
CA ASP A 131 16.50 -14.77 20.20
C ASP A 131 16.01 -16.19 19.82
N ALA A 132 14.78 -16.33 19.30
CA ALA A 132 14.24 -17.61 18.83
C ALA A 132 14.97 -18.12 17.57
N PHE A 133 15.24 -17.26 16.59
CA PHE A 133 15.99 -17.61 15.37
C PHE A 133 17.45 -17.97 15.68
N GLU A 134 18.07 -17.36 16.68
CA GLU A 134 19.42 -17.70 17.11
C GLU A 134 19.48 -19.04 17.84
N SER A 135 18.50 -19.30 18.71
CA SER A 135 18.48 -20.49 19.56
C SER A 135 17.92 -21.75 18.90
N SER A 136 17.20 -21.64 17.79
CA SER A 136 16.50 -22.78 17.17
C SER A 136 16.50 -22.74 15.64
N GLU A 137 17.03 -23.79 15.01
CA GLU A 137 16.91 -23.98 13.56
C GLU A 137 15.45 -24.16 13.12
N ALA A 138 14.60 -24.76 13.96
CA ALA A 138 13.19 -24.91 13.68
C ALA A 138 12.47 -23.56 13.64
N ALA A 139 12.88 -22.60 14.49
CA ALA A 139 12.34 -21.25 14.47
C ALA A 139 12.64 -20.51 13.16
N ARG A 140 13.85 -20.68 12.60
CA ARG A 140 14.26 -20.05 11.34
C ARG A 140 13.41 -20.44 10.14
N VAL A 141 12.67 -21.55 10.23
CA VAL A 141 11.78 -22.05 9.16
C VAL A 141 10.33 -22.19 9.61
N ASP A 142 9.99 -21.61 10.76
CA ASP A 142 8.63 -21.56 11.28
C ASP A 142 7.83 -20.49 10.53
N PRO A 143 6.76 -20.86 9.81
CA PRO A 143 6.04 -19.91 8.95
C PRO A 143 5.39 -18.77 9.74
N ALA A 144 4.98 -18.97 11.00
CA ALA A 144 4.36 -17.92 11.78
C ALA A 144 5.39 -16.89 12.26
N LEU A 145 6.55 -17.34 12.75
CA LEU A 145 7.63 -16.44 13.15
C LEU A 145 8.22 -15.69 11.96
N CYS A 146 8.46 -16.37 10.83
CA CYS A 146 8.95 -15.69 9.63
C CYS A 146 7.95 -14.64 9.12
N HIS A 147 6.65 -14.94 9.14
CA HIS A 147 5.59 -14.00 8.76
C HIS A 147 5.56 -12.77 9.68
N LEU A 148 5.53 -12.98 11.00
CA LEU A 148 5.51 -11.89 11.98
C LEU A 148 6.79 -11.05 11.92
N TYR A 149 7.95 -11.66 11.62
CA TYR A 149 9.21 -10.94 11.50
C TYR A 149 9.26 -10.02 10.27
N CYS A 150 8.69 -10.46 9.14
CA CYS A 150 8.53 -9.58 7.97
C CYS A 150 7.68 -8.34 8.33
N HIS A 151 6.51 -8.55 8.93
CA HIS A 151 5.65 -7.44 9.38
C HIS A 151 6.24 -6.61 10.53
N ALA A 152 7.12 -7.17 11.35
CA ALA A 152 7.79 -6.40 12.39
C ALA A 152 8.87 -5.48 11.85
N LEU A 153 9.47 -5.81 10.69
CA LEU A 153 10.60 -5.08 10.12
C LEU A 153 10.28 -4.31 8.83
N GLU A 154 9.09 -4.48 8.25
CA GLU A 154 8.56 -3.53 7.25
C GLU A 154 8.54 -2.11 7.83
N LEU A 155 8.83 -1.11 6.98
CA LEU A 155 9.07 0.29 7.35
C LEU A 155 10.22 0.55 8.35
N SER A 156 10.79 -0.45 9.02
CA SER A 156 11.85 -0.25 10.01
C SER A 156 13.11 0.42 9.43
N PRO A 157 14.06 0.91 10.25
CA PRO A 157 15.35 1.39 9.77
C PRO A 157 16.27 0.28 9.21
N PHE A 158 15.88 -1.00 9.31
CA PHE A 158 16.71 -2.16 9.00
C PHE A 158 15.89 -3.34 8.42
N PRO A 159 15.06 -3.11 7.39
CA PRO A 159 14.17 -4.12 6.82
C PRO A 159 14.95 -5.33 6.28
N GLU A 160 16.21 -5.13 5.84
CA GLU A 160 17.06 -6.18 5.28
C GLU A 160 17.35 -7.34 6.25
N ARG A 161 17.20 -7.14 7.57
CA ARG A 161 17.34 -8.21 8.56
C ARG A 161 16.28 -9.30 8.37
N ALA A 162 15.12 -8.98 7.81
CA ALA A 162 14.05 -9.94 7.55
C ALA A 162 14.21 -10.75 6.25
N LEU A 163 15.20 -10.44 5.40
CA LEU A 163 15.40 -11.16 4.12
C LEU A 163 15.49 -12.69 4.27
N PRO A 164 16.23 -13.27 5.24
CA PRO A 164 16.25 -14.72 5.42
C PRO A 164 14.88 -15.32 5.75
N ALA A 165 14.05 -14.60 6.53
CA ALA A 165 12.69 -15.03 6.85
C ALA A 165 11.75 -14.90 5.65
N ALA A 166 11.87 -13.82 4.87
CA ALA A 166 11.17 -13.63 3.61
C ALA A 166 11.48 -14.78 2.63
N ASP A 167 12.76 -15.13 2.44
CA ASP A 167 13.14 -16.21 1.52
C ASP A 167 12.56 -17.57 1.88
N VAL A 168 12.39 -17.86 3.18
CA VAL A 168 11.69 -19.06 3.64
C VAL A 168 10.23 -19.07 3.17
N LEU A 169 9.52 -17.95 3.36
CA LEU A 169 8.08 -17.87 3.08
C LEU A 169 7.74 -18.06 1.60
N ARG A 170 8.65 -17.70 0.68
CA ARG A 170 8.47 -17.90 -0.77
C ARG A 170 8.05 -19.31 -1.16
N THR A 171 8.49 -20.32 -0.41
CA THR A 171 8.28 -21.73 -0.77
C THR A 171 7.78 -22.61 0.37
N ARG A 172 7.75 -22.12 1.61
CA ARG A 172 7.41 -22.95 2.78
C ARG A 172 5.97 -23.45 2.76
N MET A 173 5.04 -22.61 2.30
CA MET A 173 3.59 -22.89 2.26
C MET A 173 3.00 -22.45 0.91
N PRO A 174 3.35 -23.10 -0.21
CA PRO A 174 3.10 -22.59 -1.56
C PRO A 174 1.61 -22.52 -1.95
N GLY A 175 0.73 -23.21 -1.22
CA GLY A 175 -0.71 -23.13 -1.41
C GLY A 175 -1.40 -22.02 -0.59
N LEU A 176 -0.65 -21.23 0.18
CA LEU A 176 -1.17 -20.12 0.97
C LEU A 176 -0.69 -18.81 0.35
N GLY A 177 -1.49 -18.23 -0.57
CA GLY A 177 -1.14 -16.99 -1.28
C GLY A 177 -0.68 -15.88 -0.33
N HIS A 178 -1.35 -15.72 0.83
CA HIS A 178 -0.91 -14.78 1.87
C HIS A 178 0.55 -14.99 2.32
N LEU A 179 0.99 -16.23 2.56
CA LEU A 179 2.40 -16.47 2.96
C LEU A 179 3.36 -16.35 1.79
N VAL A 180 2.92 -16.67 0.57
CA VAL A 180 3.76 -16.60 -0.63
C VAL A 180 4.08 -15.15 -1.01
N HIS A 181 3.16 -14.20 -0.79
CA HIS A 181 3.43 -12.78 -1.09
C HIS A 181 4.22 -12.07 -0.01
N MET A 182 4.12 -12.47 1.26
CA MET A 182 4.81 -11.82 2.40
C MET A 182 6.24 -11.32 2.12
N PRO A 183 7.10 -12.03 1.36
CA PRO A 183 8.43 -11.53 1.01
C PRO A 183 8.43 -10.14 0.37
N SER A 184 7.40 -9.76 -0.40
CA SER A 184 7.31 -8.44 -1.04
C SER A 184 7.26 -7.28 -0.06
N HIS A 185 6.75 -7.50 1.15
CA HIS A 185 6.78 -6.51 2.22
C HIS A 185 8.22 -6.08 2.54
N ILE A 186 9.19 -6.99 2.45
CA ILE A 186 10.62 -6.68 2.68
C ILE A 186 11.32 -6.30 1.38
N ASP A 187 11.07 -7.06 0.30
CA ASP A 187 11.73 -6.88 -0.99
C ASP A 187 11.58 -5.45 -1.50
N ALA A 188 10.39 -4.84 -1.37
CA ALA A 188 10.13 -3.47 -1.78
C ALA A 188 11.00 -2.45 -1.02
N TRP A 189 11.17 -2.59 0.30
CA TRP A 189 11.99 -1.68 1.10
C TRP A 189 13.49 -1.79 0.81
N VAL A 190 13.95 -2.97 0.42
CA VAL A 190 15.37 -3.19 0.10
C VAL A 190 15.71 -2.97 -1.37
N GLY A 191 14.73 -2.61 -2.20
CA GLY A 191 14.90 -2.34 -3.63
C GLY A 191 14.90 -3.59 -4.53
N GLN A 192 14.42 -4.72 -4.02
CA GLN A 192 14.23 -5.99 -4.74
C GLN A 192 12.86 -6.03 -5.44
N TRP A 193 12.59 -5.01 -6.26
CA TRP A 193 11.30 -4.82 -6.94
C TRP A 193 10.91 -6.01 -7.84
N LYS A 194 11.89 -6.64 -8.48
CA LYS A 194 11.68 -7.82 -9.32
C LYS A 194 11.17 -9.01 -8.50
N GLU A 195 11.83 -9.29 -7.39
CA GLU A 195 11.51 -10.40 -6.49
C GLU A 195 10.12 -10.19 -5.86
N ALA A 196 9.78 -8.95 -5.52
CA ALA A 196 8.45 -8.56 -5.05
C ALA A 196 7.35 -8.84 -6.09
N ILE A 197 7.60 -8.54 -7.38
CA ILE A 197 6.65 -8.85 -8.47
C ILE A 197 6.49 -10.38 -8.61
N GLU A 198 7.61 -11.11 -8.66
CA GLU A 198 7.61 -12.56 -8.89
C GLU A 198 6.88 -13.33 -7.77
N CYS A 199 7.10 -12.98 -6.50
CA CYS A 199 6.43 -13.66 -5.39
C CYS A 199 4.93 -13.37 -5.37
N ASN A 200 4.50 -12.15 -5.71
CA ASN A 200 3.08 -11.83 -5.77
C ASN A 200 2.37 -12.48 -6.95
N ILE A 201 3.04 -12.63 -8.10
CA ILE A 201 2.49 -13.43 -9.21
C ILE A 201 2.25 -14.86 -8.75
N ALA A 202 3.22 -15.48 -8.06
CA ALA A 202 3.06 -16.82 -7.50
C ALA A 202 1.94 -16.89 -6.44
N ALA A 203 1.77 -15.84 -5.63
CA ALA A 203 0.70 -15.75 -4.66
C ALA A 203 -0.70 -15.68 -5.30
N VAL A 204 -0.85 -14.85 -6.34
CA VAL A 204 -2.09 -14.77 -7.12
C VAL A 204 -2.41 -16.13 -7.77
N ASP A 205 -1.41 -16.82 -8.32
CA ASP A 205 -1.61 -18.14 -8.91
C ASP A 205 -2.03 -19.18 -7.85
N ALA A 206 -1.44 -19.13 -6.65
CA ALA A 206 -1.83 -19.99 -5.52
C ALA A 206 -3.27 -19.72 -5.06
N ASP A 207 -3.66 -18.44 -4.98
CA ASP A 207 -5.01 -18.05 -4.59
C ASP A 207 -6.06 -18.48 -5.63
N ASP A 208 -5.77 -18.27 -6.92
CA ASP A 208 -6.65 -18.70 -8.01
C ASP A 208 -6.87 -20.22 -7.97
N HIS A 209 -5.79 -20.99 -7.75
CA HIS A 209 -5.90 -22.44 -7.61
C HIS A 209 -6.75 -22.84 -6.38
N TYR A 210 -6.59 -22.15 -5.25
CA TYR A 210 -7.40 -22.42 -4.06
C TYR A 210 -8.90 -22.13 -4.30
N VAL A 211 -9.23 -21.04 -4.99
CA VAL A 211 -10.62 -20.75 -5.37
C VAL A 211 -11.17 -21.82 -6.31
N GLU A 212 -10.38 -22.23 -7.31
CA GLU A 212 -10.78 -23.27 -8.27
C GLU A 212 -11.12 -24.59 -7.56
N VAL A 213 -10.28 -25.01 -6.61
CA VAL A 213 -10.43 -26.31 -5.92
C VAL A 213 -11.52 -26.27 -4.84
N THR A 214 -11.65 -25.16 -4.11
CA THR A 214 -12.54 -25.10 -2.93
C THR A 214 -13.87 -24.43 -3.20
N GLY A 215 -13.97 -23.63 -4.26
CA GLY A 215 -15.11 -22.73 -4.51
C GLY A 215 -15.23 -21.60 -3.49
N ASN A 216 -14.25 -21.42 -2.59
CA ASN A 216 -14.29 -20.36 -1.59
C ASN A 216 -13.87 -19.02 -2.19
N ASP A 217 -14.87 -18.26 -2.62
CA ASP A 217 -14.73 -16.90 -3.14
C ASP A 217 -15.41 -15.87 -2.22
N SER A 218 -15.26 -16.07 -0.89
CA SER A 218 -15.87 -15.20 0.11
C SER A 218 -15.35 -13.76 0.04
N GLN A 219 -16.17 -12.78 0.46
CA GLN A 219 -15.82 -11.35 0.46
C GLN A 219 -14.49 -11.05 1.16
N PHE A 220 -14.28 -11.69 2.31
CA PHE A 220 -13.05 -11.54 3.07
C PHE A 220 -11.84 -12.10 2.32
N TYR A 221 -11.97 -13.30 1.75
CA TYR A 221 -10.86 -13.89 1.00
C TYR A 221 -10.53 -13.08 -0.27
N LYS A 222 -11.54 -12.50 -0.93
CA LYS A 222 -11.33 -11.54 -2.04
C LYS A 222 -10.45 -10.37 -1.65
N PHE A 223 -10.66 -9.79 -0.47
CA PHE A 223 -9.82 -8.69 0.03
C PHE A 223 -8.33 -9.08 0.10
N TYR A 224 -8.02 -10.25 0.67
CA TYR A 224 -6.64 -10.75 0.71
C TYR A 224 -6.05 -10.97 -0.67
N ARG A 225 -6.85 -11.49 -1.61
CA ARG A 225 -6.41 -11.66 -3.00
C ARG A 225 -6.10 -10.32 -3.66
N MET A 226 -6.96 -9.31 -3.47
CA MET A 226 -6.76 -7.99 -4.08
C MET A 226 -5.49 -7.30 -3.58
N HIS A 227 -5.09 -7.56 -2.34
CA HIS A 227 -3.82 -7.08 -1.80
C HIS A 227 -2.62 -7.61 -2.61
N ASN A 228 -2.60 -8.90 -2.95
CA ASN A 228 -1.55 -9.50 -3.79
C ASN A 228 -1.52 -8.86 -5.19
N HIS A 229 -2.70 -8.64 -5.79
CA HIS A 229 -2.81 -7.93 -7.06
C HIS A 229 -2.25 -6.50 -6.99
N HIS A 230 -2.59 -5.77 -5.94
CA HIS A 230 -2.12 -4.41 -5.74
C HIS A 230 -0.58 -4.36 -5.55
N PHE A 231 0.02 -5.34 -4.87
CA PHE A 231 1.48 -5.42 -4.77
C PHE A 231 2.14 -5.60 -6.13
N ILE A 232 1.59 -6.46 -7.01
CA ILE A 232 2.11 -6.60 -8.38
C ILE A 232 2.03 -5.25 -9.11
N VAL A 233 0.87 -4.59 -9.06
CA VAL A 233 0.65 -3.31 -9.73
C VAL A 233 1.65 -2.26 -9.24
N TRP A 234 1.78 -2.12 -7.92
CA TRP A 234 2.67 -1.15 -7.29
C TRP A 234 4.14 -1.41 -7.64
N CYS A 235 4.63 -2.63 -7.42
CA CYS A 235 6.03 -2.96 -7.72
C CYS A 235 6.33 -2.90 -9.22
N ALA A 236 5.41 -3.32 -10.10
CA ALA A 236 5.56 -3.20 -11.55
C ALA A 236 5.61 -1.74 -12.01
N MET A 237 4.84 -0.84 -11.38
CA MET A 237 4.94 0.62 -11.63
C MET A 237 6.30 1.18 -11.21
N PHE A 238 6.91 0.65 -10.15
CA PHE A 238 8.26 1.02 -9.69
C PHE A 238 9.38 0.44 -10.55
N ASP A 239 9.18 -0.74 -11.15
CA ASP A 239 10.15 -1.43 -12.03
C ASP A 239 9.95 -1.08 -13.53
N GLY A 240 8.98 -0.22 -13.86
CA GLY A 240 8.72 0.25 -15.22
C GLY A 240 8.02 -0.76 -16.15
N GLN A 241 7.32 -1.73 -15.58
CA GLN A 241 6.61 -2.79 -16.31
C GLN A 241 5.13 -2.44 -16.50
N TYR A 242 4.82 -1.66 -17.53
CA TYR A 242 3.44 -1.24 -17.86
C TYR A 242 2.53 -2.42 -18.15
N GLU A 243 2.99 -3.39 -18.94
CA GLU A 243 2.15 -4.52 -19.37
C GLU A 243 1.78 -5.40 -18.18
N THR A 244 2.75 -5.69 -17.30
CA THR A 244 2.51 -6.42 -16.04
C THR A 244 1.55 -5.65 -15.13
N ALA A 245 1.80 -4.36 -14.90
CA ALA A 245 0.97 -3.53 -14.04
C ALA A 245 -0.49 -3.48 -14.53
N LEU A 246 -0.70 -3.20 -15.82
CA LEU A 246 -2.05 -3.08 -16.36
C LEU A 246 -2.77 -4.43 -16.39
N LYS A 247 -2.08 -5.52 -16.77
CA LYS A 247 -2.65 -6.87 -16.75
C LYS A 247 -3.22 -7.22 -15.39
N TYR A 248 -2.45 -7.04 -14.31
CA TYR A 248 -2.89 -7.43 -12.97
C TYR A 248 -3.88 -6.44 -12.36
N ALA A 249 -3.80 -5.15 -12.73
CA ALA A 249 -4.84 -4.17 -12.39
C ALA A 249 -6.19 -4.56 -13.00
N ARG A 250 -6.23 -4.90 -14.31
CA ARG A 250 -7.47 -5.34 -14.98
C ARG A 250 -7.98 -6.66 -14.44
N LYS A 251 -7.09 -7.64 -14.21
CA LYS A 251 -7.46 -8.91 -13.58
C LYS A 251 -8.13 -8.69 -12.22
N ALA A 252 -7.61 -7.79 -11.39
CA ALA A 252 -8.24 -7.43 -10.12
C ALA A 252 -9.67 -6.89 -10.33
N VAL A 253 -9.84 -5.90 -11.22
CA VAL A 253 -11.15 -5.32 -11.54
C VAL A 253 -12.14 -6.37 -12.07
N GLU A 254 -11.70 -7.29 -12.94
CA GLU A 254 -12.55 -8.36 -13.49
C GLU A 254 -13.09 -9.31 -12.41
N THR A 255 -12.35 -9.52 -11.32
CA THR A 255 -12.82 -10.30 -10.16
C THR A 255 -13.75 -9.54 -9.22
N LEU A 256 -13.94 -8.24 -9.46
CA LEU A 256 -14.80 -7.32 -8.72
C LEU A 256 -15.90 -6.71 -9.61
N PRO A 257 -16.71 -7.51 -10.35
CA PRO A 257 -17.73 -6.94 -11.23
C PRO A 257 -18.75 -6.15 -10.41
N SER A 258 -19.43 -5.16 -11.03
CA SER A 258 -20.57 -4.46 -10.39
C SER A 258 -21.60 -5.45 -9.82
N GLY A 259 -21.80 -6.57 -10.53
CA GLY A 259 -22.55 -7.73 -10.09
C GLY A 259 -24.03 -7.48 -9.82
N ASP A 260 -24.69 -8.46 -9.20
CA ASP A 260 -26.12 -8.43 -8.84
C ASP A 260 -26.30 -8.53 -7.31
N ALA A 261 -27.53 -8.74 -6.84
CA ALA A 261 -27.81 -8.86 -5.41
C ALA A 261 -27.12 -10.05 -4.71
N ASN A 262 -26.42 -10.93 -5.44
CA ASN A 262 -25.75 -12.12 -4.91
C ASN A 262 -24.23 -12.14 -5.18
N HIS A 263 -23.71 -11.31 -6.10
CA HIS A 263 -22.28 -11.25 -6.46
C HIS A 263 -21.85 -9.82 -6.82
N GLY A 264 -20.56 -9.49 -6.70
CA GLY A 264 -20.01 -8.20 -7.14
C GLY A 264 -20.36 -6.98 -6.27
N VAL A 265 -20.01 -5.77 -6.71
CA VAL A 265 -20.04 -4.54 -5.88
C VAL A 265 -21.42 -4.21 -5.31
N GLN A 266 -22.50 -4.56 -6.02
CA GLN A 266 -23.86 -4.41 -5.51
C GLN A 266 -24.18 -5.37 -4.35
N PHE A 267 -23.82 -6.66 -4.45
CA PHE A 267 -23.88 -7.57 -3.30
C PHE A 267 -22.98 -7.09 -2.15
N MET A 268 -21.83 -6.49 -2.46
CA MET A 268 -20.91 -5.93 -1.48
C MET A 268 -21.49 -4.75 -0.69
N LEU A 269 -22.49 -4.06 -1.23
CA LEU A 269 -23.26 -3.02 -0.55
C LEU A 269 -24.44 -3.58 0.26
N ALA A 270 -24.92 -4.79 -0.04
CA ALA A 270 -26.12 -5.39 0.56
C ALA A 270 -25.86 -6.20 1.85
N GLY A 271 -24.60 -6.38 2.24
CA GLY A 271 -24.20 -7.18 3.41
C GLY A 271 -24.25 -6.43 4.76
N ILE A 272 -24.25 -7.18 5.88
CA ILE A 272 -24.19 -6.66 7.27
C ILE A 272 -22.88 -5.90 7.52
N ILE A 273 -21.82 -6.25 6.79
CA ILE A 273 -20.56 -5.51 6.73
C ILE A 273 -20.37 -5.13 5.25
N PRO A 274 -20.39 -3.84 4.88
CA PRO A 274 -20.15 -3.45 3.51
C PRO A 274 -18.64 -3.49 3.20
N MET A 275 -17.94 -4.56 3.61
CA MET A 275 -16.49 -4.75 3.44
C MET A 275 -16.05 -4.52 1.99
N GLY A 276 -16.85 -4.99 1.03
CA GLY A 276 -16.51 -4.79 -0.36
C GLY A 276 -16.77 -3.36 -0.84
N ALA A 277 -17.75 -2.66 -0.26
CA ALA A 277 -17.89 -1.24 -0.50
C ALA A 277 -16.71 -0.46 0.11
N ILE A 278 -16.39 -0.74 1.38
CA ILE A 278 -15.33 -0.06 2.12
C ILE A 278 -13.97 -0.29 1.47
N PHE A 279 -13.56 -1.55 1.24
CA PHE A 279 -12.20 -1.86 0.81
C PHE A 279 -12.08 -2.23 -0.66
N LEU A 280 -13.01 -3.03 -1.20
CA LEU A 280 -12.83 -3.63 -2.53
C LEU A 280 -13.02 -2.63 -3.67
N GLU A 281 -13.91 -1.64 -3.52
CA GLU A 281 -14.15 -0.61 -4.53
C GLU A 281 -12.88 0.19 -4.87
N SER A 282 -12.02 0.44 -3.88
CA SER A 282 -10.78 1.21 -4.09
C SER A 282 -9.83 0.55 -5.11
N TYR A 283 -9.84 -0.78 -5.25
CA TYR A 283 -9.00 -1.51 -6.21
C TYR A 283 -9.44 -1.29 -7.67
N VAL A 284 -10.70 -0.87 -7.89
CA VAL A 284 -11.20 -0.52 -9.24
C VAL A 284 -10.50 0.72 -9.79
N THR A 285 -9.85 1.51 -8.93
CA THR A 285 -9.05 2.68 -9.33
C THR A 285 -7.71 2.31 -9.99
N MET A 286 -7.17 1.11 -9.77
CA MET A 286 -5.79 0.76 -10.15
C MET A 286 -5.46 0.97 -11.63
N PRO A 287 -6.31 0.57 -12.61
CA PRO A 287 -6.00 0.78 -14.01
C PRO A 287 -5.77 2.26 -14.37
N TRP A 288 -6.50 3.18 -13.75
CA TRP A 288 -6.33 4.62 -13.96
C TRP A 288 -4.95 5.08 -13.50
N HIS A 289 -4.51 4.65 -12.32
CA HIS A 289 -3.18 4.99 -11.79
C HIS A 289 -2.05 4.41 -12.65
N VAL A 290 -2.20 3.17 -13.15
CA VAL A 290 -1.23 2.57 -14.09
C VAL A 290 -1.14 3.42 -15.36
N MET A 291 -2.28 3.74 -15.98
CA MET A 291 -2.29 4.54 -17.21
C MET A 291 -1.67 5.93 -17.00
N ILE A 292 -1.93 6.59 -15.86
CA ILE A 292 -1.31 7.87 -15.52
C ILE A 292 0.20 7.73 -15.43
N ARG A 293 0.69 6.73 -14.68
CA ARG A 293 2.11 6.50 -14.46
C ARG A 293 2.90 6.37 -15.75
N PHE A 294 2.31 5.71 -16.74
CA PHE A 294 2.95 5.42 -18.02
C PHE A 294 2.53 6.37 -19.14
N GLY A 295 1.88 7.49 -18.82
CA GLY A 295 1.55 8.53 -19.78
C GLY A 295 0.56 8.12 -20.87
N LYS A 296 -0.33 7.17 -20.57
CA LYS A 296 -1.30 6.63 -21.53
C LYS A 296 -2.51 7.54 -21.67
N TRP A 297 -2.27 8.80 -22.02
CA TRP A 297 -3.28 9.86 -22.04
C TRP A 297 -4.45 9.55 -22.96
N ASP A 298 -4.18 9.05 -24.17
CA ASP A 298 -5.25 8.69 -25.11
C ASP A 298 -6.08 7.49 -24.64
N GLU A 299 -5.45 6.52 -23.97
CA GLU A 299 -6.15 5.38 -23.38
C GLU A 299 -7.08 5.82 -22.24
N ILE A 300 -6.62 6.72 -21.36
CA ILE A 300 -7.45 7.30 -20.28
C ILE A 300 -8.67 8.02 -20.85
N LEU A 301 -8.51 8.77 -21.93
CA LEU A 301 -9.60 9.53 -22.53
C LEU A 301 -10.59 8.64 -23.29
N ALA A 302 -10.14 7.47 -23.76
CA ALA A 302 -10.96 6.47 -24.45
C ALA A 302 -11.57 5.42 -23.50
N GLU A 303 -11.07 5.31 -22.27
CA GLU A 303 -11.53 4.37 -21.25
C GLU A 303 -13.02 4.59 -20.92
N SER A 304 -13.77 3.50 -20.76
CA SER A 304 -15.16 3.56 -20.34
C SER A 304 -15.30 4.15 -18.94
N ILE A 305 -16.19 5.13 -18.79
CA ILE A 305 -16.44 5.78 -17.50
C ILE A 305 -17.45 5.02 -16.64
N TYR A 306 -17.25 5.06 -15.33
CA TYR A 306 -18.21 4.61 -14.33
C TYR A 306 -19.24 5.71 -14.06
N THR A 307 -20.50 5.33 -13.88
CA THR A 307 -21.61 6.28 -13.69
C THR A 307 -22.46 6.04 -12.44
N ASP A 308 -22.35 4.86 -11.82
CA ASP A 308 -23.08 4.53 -10.59
C ASP A 308 -22.35 5.11 -9.37
N LYS A 309 -22.85 6.26 -8.90
CA LYS A 309 -22.24 7.07 -7.83
C LYS A 309 -22.33 6.42 -6.45
N GLU A 310 -23.29 5.53 -6.21
CA GLU A 310 -23.42 4.84 -4.93
C GLU A 310 -22.45 3.66 -4.86
N VAL A 311 -22.23 3.01 -6.01
CA VAL A 311 -21.39 1.82 -6.13
C VAL A 311 -19.92 2.17 -6.26
N PHE A 312 -19.57 3.15 -7.10
CA PHE A 312 -18.20 3.47 -7.49
C PHE A 312 -17.76 4.91 -7.16
N PRO A 313 -18.02 5.43 -5.94
CA PRO A 313 -17.77 6.83 -5.62
C PRO A 313 -16.28 7.22 -5.73
N ALA A 314 -15.35 6.39 -5.23
CA ALA A 314 -13.92 6.70 -5.26
C ALA A 314 -13.32 6.49 -6.66
N THR A 315 -13.84 5.51 -7.41
CA THR A 315 -13.51 5.27 -8.81
C THR A 315 -13.92 6.44 -9.69
N ILE A 316 -15.12 6.99 -9.50
CA ILE A 316 -15.60 8.16 -10.24
C ILE A 316 -14.76 9.40 -9.90
N ALA A 317 -14.38 9.61 -8.65
CA ALA A 317 -13.42 10.67 -8.34
C ALA A 317 -12.09 10.43 -9.07
N THR A 318 -11.54 9.21 -8.97
CA THR A 318 -10.24 8.89 -9.58
C THR A 318 -10.23 8.98 -11.12
N GLN A 319 -11.32 8.62 -11.80
CA GLN A 319 -11.40 8.72 -13.26
C GLN A 319 -11.37 10.19 -13.72
N HIS A 320 -12.06 11.10 -13.01
CA HIS A 320 -12.03 12.54 -13.33
C HIS A 320 -10.66 13.14 -13.05
N TYR A 321 -10.00 12.70 -11.97
CA TYR A 321 -8.60 13.00 -11.72
C TYR A 321 -7.70 12.56 -12.90
N ALA A 322 -7.80 11.30 -13.32
CA ALA A 322 -6.98 10.74 -14.39
C ALA A 322 -7.17 11.49 -15.71
N ARG A 323 -8.43 11.76 -16.07
CA ARG A 323 -8.80 12.49 -17.29
C ARG A 323 -8.33 13.94 -17.24
N GLY A 324 -8.44 14.60 -16.09
CA GLY A 324 -7.93 15.96 -15.88
C GLY A 324 -6.42 16.04 -16.07
N VAL A 325 -5.66 15.10 -15.49
CA VAL A 325 -4.21 14.99 -15.71
C VAL A 325 -3.88 14.70 -17.19
N ALA A 326 -4.65 13.83 -17.85
CA ALA A 326 -4.46 13.53 -19.27
C ALA A 326 -4.68 14.76 -20.16
N TYR A 327 -5.77 15.51 -19.96
CA TYR A 327 -6.02 16.76 -20.70
C TYR A 327 -4.96 17.81 -20.42
N ALA A 328 -4.55 18.00 -19.16
CA ALA A 328 -3.48 18.91 -18.79
C ALA A 328 -2.16 18.52 -19.48
N SER A 329 -1.79 17.25 -19.47
CA SER A 329 -0.58 16.74 -20.13
C SER A 329 -0.60 16.96 -21.66
N LYS A 330 -1.79 16.94 -22.27
CA LYS A 330 -2.00 17.23 -23.70
C LYS A 330 -2.12 18.72 -24.03
N GLY A 331 -2.03 19.62 -23.04
CA GLY A 331 -2.18 21.08 -23.24
C GLY A 331 -3.62 21.57 -23.39
N MET A 332 -4.60 20.71 -23.12
CA MET A 332 -6.03 20.99 -23.19
C MET A 332 -6.53 21.51 -21.83
N VAL A 333 -6.03 22.70 -21.44
CA VAL A 333 -6.29 23.28 -20.11
C VAL A 333 -7.79 23.47 -19.83
N PRO A 334 -8.62 24.01 -20.74
CA PRO A 334 -10.05 24.16 -20.47
C PRO A 334 -10.77 22.83 -20.19
N GLU A 335 -10.39 21.77 -20.90
CA GLU A 335 -10.93 20.42 -20.69
C GLU A 335 -10.45 19.82 -19.36
N ALA A 336 -9.19 20.07 -18.99
CA ALA A 336 -8.66 19.66 -17.69
C ALA A 336 -9.38 20.37 -16.53
N GLU A 337 -9.66 21.66 -16.65
CA GLU A 337 -10.46 22.44 -15.69
C GLU A 337 -11.88 21.90 -15.58
N ALA A 338 -12.49 21.49 -16.69
CA ALA A 338 -13.82 20.87 -16.68
C ALA A 338 -13.83 19.54 -15.92
N GLU A 339 -12.83 18.68 -16.13
CA GLU A 339 -12.67 17.44 -15.34
C GLU A 339 -12.37 17.74 -13.87
N GLN A 340 -11.64 18.82 -13.56
CA GLN A 340 -11.39 19.24 -12.18
C GLN A 340 -12.68 19.64 -11.44
N VAL A 341 -13.62 20.30 -12.12
CA VAL A 341 -14.94 20.59 -11.56
C VAL A 341 -15.68 19.29 -11.23
N LEU A 342 -15.71 18.33 -12.16
CA LEU A 342 -16.36 17.03 -11.95
C LEU A 342 -15.68 16.21 -10.84
N PHE A 343 -14.36 16.29 -10.73
CA PHE A 343 -13.61 15.71 -9.62
C PHE A 343 -14.06 16.31 -8.28
N LYS A 344 -14.09 17.65 -8.17
CA LYS A 344 -14.52 18.37 -6.95
C LYS A 344 -15.97 18.05 -6.59
N GLU A 345 -16.86 17.89 -7.57
CA GLU A 345 -18.24 17.43 -7.37
C GLU A 345 -18.30 15.98 -6.86
N ALA A 346 -17.48 15.08 -7.41
CA ALA A 346 -17.42 13.69 -6.97
C ALA A 346 -16.97 13.55 -5.52
N LEU A 347 -16.08 14.44 -5.03
CA LEU A 347 -15.67 14.47 -3.62
C LEU A 347 -16.82 14.81 -2.64
N GLN A 348 -17.91 15.41 -3.12
CA GLN A 348 -19.08 15.73 -2.29
C GLN A 348 -20.05 14.53 -2.16
N ASN A 349 -19.72 13.39 -2.76
CA ASN A 349 -20.59 12.21 -2.72
C ASN A 349 -20.58 11.55 -1.33
N PRO A 350 -21.72 11.46 -0.62
CA PRO A 350 -21.78 10.84 0.70
C PRO A 350 -21.37 9.37 0.72
N ALA A 351 -21.46 8.65 -0.40
CA ALA A 351 -21.05 7.25 -0.51
C ALA A 351 -19.52 7.06 -0.38
N LEU A 352 -18.72 8.14 -0.44
CA LEU A 352 -17.29 8.12 -0.12
C LEU A 352 -17.00 7.91 1.37
N ALA A 353 -17.95 8.22 2.24
CA ALA A 353 -17.74 8.14 3.69
C ALA A 353 -17.32 6.72 4.09
N GLY A 354 -16.18 6.61 4.76
CA GLY A 354 -15.63 5.33 5.23
C GLY A 354 -15.03 4.45 4.14
N ARG A 355 -14.95 4.87 2.87
CA ARG A 355 -14.21 4.12 1.82
C ARG A 355 -12.72 4.13 2.14
N MET A 356 -12.07 2.99 1.97
CA MET A 356 -10.66 2.79 2.30
C MET A 356 -9.92 2.01 1.22
N MET A 357 -8.64 2.33 1.05
CA MET A 357 -7.65 1.47 0.43
C MET A 357 -6.68 1.05 1.53
N HIS A 358 -6.80 -0.20 1.97
CA HIS A 358 -6.08 -0.72 3.13
C HIS A 358 -6.32 0.18 4.36
N ASN A 359 -5.28 0.79 4.93
CA ASN A 359 -5.40 1.65 6.11
C ASN A 359 -5.69 3.13 5.80
N ASN A 360 -5.72 3.52 4.52
CA ASN A 360 -5.98 4.89 4.12
C ASN A 360 -7.43 5.08 3.70
N VAL A 361 -8.07 6.13 4.19
CA VAL A 361 -9.36 6.54 3.64
C VAL A 361 -9.19 7.05 2.20
N MET A 362 -10.16 6.76 1.34
CA MET A 362 -10.20 7.31 0.00
C MET A 362 -10.41 8.82 0.04
N TYR A 363 -11.30 9.28 0.93
CA TYR A 363 -11.55 10.70 1.13
C TYR A 363 -11.94 11.01 2.58
N GLN A 364 -11.46 12.15 3.08
CA GLN A 364 -11.96 12.84 4.27
C GLN A 364 -11.70 14.35 4.11
N ASP A 365 -12.26 15.16 5.01
CA ASP A 365 -11.98 16.59 5.00
C ASP A 365 -10.47 16.83 5.29
N PRO A 366 -9.77 17.67 4.51
CA PRO A 366 -8.35 17.93 4.73
C PRO A 366 -8.01 18.45 6.14
N SER A 367 -8.96 19.06 6.86
CA SER A 367 -8.78 19.48 8.25
C SER A 367 -8.77 18.34 9.25
N GLU A 368 -9.28 17.16 8.88
CA GLU A 368 -9.27 15.93 9.68
C GLU A 368 -8.00 15.09 9.42
N GLY A 369 -7.27 15.38 8.35
CA GLY A 369 -6.00 14.72 7.98
C GLY A 369 -5.95 14.34 6.49
N PRO A 370 -4.86 13.74 6.02
CA PRO A 370 -4.67 13.38 4.62
C PRO A 370 -5.50 12.15 4.19
N SER A 371 -5.92 12.14 2.93
CA SER A 371 -6.51 10.99 2.23
C SER A 371 -5.95 10.85 0.82
N ILE A 372 -6.17 9.69 0.19
CA ILE A 372 -5.69 9.43 -1.18
C ILE A 372 -6.23 10.48 -2.15
N LEU A 373 -7.52 10.81 -2.09
CA LEU A 373 -8.11 11.79 -2.99
C LEU A 373 -7.67 13.23 -2.67
N ASN A 374 -7.17 13.54 -1.47
CA ASN A 374 -6.53 14.85 -1.22
C ASN A 374 -5.18 14.96 -1.95
N VAL A 375 -4.41 13.86 -2.02
CA VAL A 375 -3.18 13.80 -2.81
C VAL A 375 -3.49 13.97 -4.29
N ASN A 376 -4.50 13.26 -4.81
CA ASN A 376 -4.93 13.39 -6.21
C ASN A 376 -5.41 14.81 -6.54
N ALA A 377 -6.13 15.46 -5.61
CA ALA A 377 -6.55 16.86 -5.76
C ALA A 377 -5.34 17.80 -5.91
N ALA A 378 -4.31 17.61 -5.09
CA ALA A 378 -3.08 18.39 -5.15
C ALA A 378 -2.37 18.22 -6.49
N ILE A 379 -2.20 16.97 -6.94
CA ILE A 379 -1.57 16.68 -8.22
C ILE A 379 -2.38 17.32 -9.36
N LEU A 380 -3.71 17.17 -9.37
CA LEU A 380 -4.55 17.70 -10.43
C LEU A 380 -4.47 19.21 -10.56
N GLU A 381 -4.58 19.93 -9.44
CA GLU A 381 -4.44 21.39 -9.40
C GLU A 381 -3.07 21.82 -9.92
N ALA A 382 -2.01 21.16 -9.45
CA ALA A 382 -0.65 21.48 -9.89
C ALA A 382 -0.42 21.19 -11.38
N GLU A 383 -0.90 20.08 -11.92
CA GLU A 383 -0.73 19.72 -13.34
C GLU A 383 -1.44 20.72 -14.26
N ILE A 384 -2.65 21.17 -13.88
CA ILE A 384 -3.41 22.18 -14.62
C ILE A 384 -2.69 23.53 -14.57
N GLU A 385 -2.29 23.98 -13.38
CA GLU A 385 -1.57 25.24 -13.21
C GLU A 385 -0.23 25.21 -13.95
N TYR A 386 0.56 24.14 -13.79
CA TYR A 386 1.82 23.97 -14.48
C TYR A 386 1.63 24.07 -16.00
N ARG A 387 0.60 23.40 -16.54
CA ARG A 387 0.32 23.44 -17.97
C ARG A 387 -0.04 24.85 -18.44
N ARG A 388 -0.89 25.55 -17.70
CA ARG A 388 -1.29 26.93 -17.99
C ARG A 388 -0.07 27.84 -18.10
N GLN A 389 0.87 27.70 -17.16
CA GLN A 389 2.10 28.50 -17.12
C GLN A 389 3.09 28.08 -18.21
N PHE A 390 3.19 26.79 -18.51
CA PHE A 390 3.99 26.28 -19.61
C PHE A 390 3.54 26.86 -20.96
N ILE A 391 2.23 26.88 -21.23
CA ILE A 391 1.66 27.47 -22.45
C ILE A 391 1.92 28.98 -22.49
N SER A 392 1.73 29.69 -21.37
CA SER A 392 2.05 31.12 -21.27
C SER A 392 3.51 31.40 -21.58
N LYS A 393 4.45 30.65 -20.98
CA LYS A 393 5.90 30.72 -21.25
C LYS A 393 6.20 30.48 -22.72
N SER A 394 5.63 29.43 -23.31
CA SER A 394 5.86 29.04 -24.71
C SER A 394 5.38 30.11 -25.70
N ASN A 395 4.33 30.85 -25.34
CA ASN A 395 3.80 31.95 -26.14
C ASN A 395 4.49 33.31 -25.86
N GLY A 396 5.52 33.35 -25.01
CA GLY A 396 6.21 34.57 -24.61
C GLY A 396 5.42 35.49 -23.67
N SER A 397 4.33 34.99 -23.09
CA SER A 397 3.55 35.70 -22.08
C SER A 397 4.21 35.63 -20.69
N PRO A 398 3.90 36.57 -19.78
CA PRO A 398 4.24 36.42 -18.37
C PRO A 398 3.77 35.07 -17.83
N HIS A 399 4.63 34.41 -17.07
CA HIS A 399 4.38 33.09 -16.50
C HIS A 399 5.03 33.00 -15.12
N ASP A 400 4.43 32.19 -14.24
CA ASP A 400 4.92 31.93 -12.90
C ASP A 400 4.50 30.52 -12.45
N PHE A 401 5.47 29.62 -12.28
CA PHE A 401 5.23 28.23 -11.86
C PHE A 401 5.10 28.06 -10.34
N THR A 402 5.21 29.14 -9.55
CA THR A 402 5.24 29.07 -8.08
C THR A 402 4.05 28.30 -7.51
N ALA A 403 2.83 28.64 -7.94
CA ALA A 403 1.61 28.00 -7.46
C ALA A 403 1.58 26.48 -7.78
N ALA A 404 2.03 26.07 -8.98
CA ALA A 404 2.11 24.65 -9.32
C ALA A 404 3.10 23.89 -8.43
N PHE A 405 4.27 24.46 -8.17
CA PHE A 405 5.27 23.81 -7.32
C PHE A 405 4.89 23.80 -5.84
N GLU A 406 4.27 24.86 -5.33
CA GLU A 406 3.71 24.88 -3.96
C GLU A 406 2.67 23.76 -3.78
N GLU A 407 1.80 23.58 -4.76
CA GLU A 407 0.76 22.56 -4.72
C GLU A 407 1.33 21.13 -4.84
N LEU A 408 2.39 20.91 -5.64
CA LEU A 408 3.11 19.63 -5.67
C LEU A 408 3.83 19.35 -4.34
N ARG A 409 4.43 20.36 -3.71
CA ARG A 409 5.04 20.21 -2.38
C ARG A 409 3.98 19.85 -1.34
N ARG A 410 2.79 20.46 -1.41
CA ARG A 410 1.64 20.05 -0.59
C ARG A 410 1.23 18.60 -0.88
N GLY A 411 1.21 18.19 -2.15
CA GLY A 411 0.95 16.80 -2.53
C GLY A 411 1.97 15.81 -1.98
N VAL A 412 3.26 16.17 -1.95
CA VAL A 412 4.33 15.38 -1.31
C VAL A 412 4.06 15.26 0.20
N ASP A 413 3.75 16.37 0.88
CA ASP A 413 3.45 16.36 2.32
C ASP A 413 2.23 15.48 2.64
N LEU A 414 1.13 15.66 1.91
CA LEU A 414 -0.07 14.82 2.07
C LEU A 414 0.25 13.33 1.86
N SER A 415 1.00 13.00 0.82
CA SER A 415 1.34 11.60 0.49
C SER A 415 2.26 10.95 1.52
N LEU A 416 3.19 11.71 2.11
CA LEU A 416 4.09 11.19 3.13
C LEU A 416 3.41 11.01 4.49
N ASN A 417 2.39 11.82 4.80
CA ASN A 417 1.63 11.77 6.04
C ASN A 417 0.36 10.87 5.96
N LEU A 418 0.11 10.20 4.83
CA LEU A 418 -0.86 9.11 4.76
C LEU A 418 -0.56 8.05 5.83
N ALA A 419 -1.61 7.38 6.32
CA ALA A 419 -1.45 6.26 7.24
C ALA A 419 -0.56 5.19 6.61
N TYR A 420 0.30 4.57 7.41
CA TYR A 420 1.13 3.49 6.90
C TYR A 420 0.28 2.32 6.43
N ASN A 421 0.53 1.85 5.22
CA ASN A 421 -0.08 0.69 4.64
C ASN A 421 0.83 0.15 3.53
N GLU A 422 0.69 -1.14 3.23
CA GLU A 422 1.38 -1.77 2.12
C GLU A 422 0.38 -2.51 1.23
N PRO A 423 0.52 -2.47 -0.10
CA PRO A 423 1.31 -1.51 -0.91
C PRO A 423 0.95 -0.06 -0.61
N TRP A 424 1.89 0.89 -0.80
CA TRP A 424 1.65 2.31 -0.48
C TRP A 424 0.38 2.85 -1.16
N GLY A 425 -0.57 3.38 -0.37
CA GLY A 425 -1.90 3.76 -0.89
C GLY A 425 -1.88 4.74 -2.06
N GLN A 426 -0.93 5.69 -2.06
CA GLN A 426 -0.61 6.48 -3.25
C GLN A 426 0.44 5.75 -4.10
N MET A 427 -0.01 4.98 -5.09
CA MET A 427 0.86 4.08 -5.87
C MET A 427 2.00 4.77 -6.65
N GLN A 428 1.85 6.04 -7.04
CA GLN A 428 2.91 6.81 -7.70
C GLN A 428 3.43 7.90 -6.76
N PRO A 429 4.74 7.92 -6.42
CA PRO A 429 5.33 8.99 -5.64
C PRO A 429 5.13 10.36 -6.29
N VAL A 430 4.57 11.32 -5.53
CA VAL A 430 4.41 12.72 -5.97
C VAL A 430 5.76 13.38 -6.25
N ARG A 431 6.83 12.93 -5.55
CA ARG A 431 8.21 13.35 -5.78
C ARG A 431 8.68 13.12 -7.21
N HIS A 432 8.22 12.06 -7.88
CA HIS A 432 8.55 11.83 -9.29
C HIS A 432 7.95 12.88 -10.23
N ILE A 433 6.79 13.45 -9.88
CA ILE A 433 6.14 14.53 -10.62
C ILE A 433 6.89 15.84 -10.34
N LEU A 434 7.05 16.18 -9.06
CA LEU A 434 7.74 17.39 -8.61
C LEU A 434 9.16 17.47 -9.19
N GLY A 435 9.97 16.43 -9.04
CA GLY A 435 11.34 16.39 -9.53
C GLY A 435 11.42 16.55 -11.05
N ALA A 436 10.53 15.92 -11.81
CA ALA A 436 10.53 16.02 -13.27
C ALA A 436 10.22 17.44 -13.75
N LEU A 437 9.22 18.07 -13.15
CA LEU A 437 8.74 19.39 -13.54
C LEU A 437 9.69 20.52 -13.06
N LEU A 438 10.34 20.35 -11.90
CA LEU A 438 11.44 21.20 -11.44
C LEU A 438 12.63 21.11 -12.41
N PHE A 439 13.05 19.90 -12.75
CA PHE A 439 14.14 19.67 -13.69
C PHE A 439 13.86 20.30 -15.06
N GLU A 440 12.64 20.14 -15.59
CA GLU A 440 12.24 20.73 -16.88
C GLU A 440 12.35 22.26 -16.88
N GLN A 441 12.05 22.92 -15.76
CA GLN A 441 12.17 24.37 -15.64
C GLN A 441 13.57 24.84 -15.21
N GLY A 442 14.54 23.93 -15.06
CA GLY A 442 15.93 24.26 -14.74
C GLY A 442 16.21 24.43 -13.24
N HIS A 443 15.29 24.04 -12.35
CA HIS A 443 15.51 24.01 -10.91
C HIS A 443 16.28 22.74 -10.50
N ILE A 444 17.53 22.63 -10.98
CA ILE A 444 18.32 21.39 -10.90
C ILE A 444 18.65 21.01 -9.46
N GLU A 445 19.05 21.98 -8.63
CA GLU A 445 19.43 21.74 -7.24
C GLU A 445 18.24 21.20 -6.43
N GLU A 446 17.07 21.81 -6.57
CA GLU A 446 15.86 21.36 -5.87
C GLU A 446 15.39 19.99 -6.40
N ALA A 447 15.44 19.76 -7.72
CA ALA A 447 15.10 18.46 -8.29
C ALA A 447 16.02 17.34 -7.75
N GLU A 448 17.31 17.62 -7.60
CA GLU A 448 18.26 16.67 -7.02
C GLU A 448 17.90 16.33 -5.57
N GLU A 449 17.59 17.32 -4.73
CA GLU A 449 17.16 17.10 -3.35
C GLU A 449 15.91 16.21 -3.28
N VAL A 450 14.94 16.44 -4.16
CA VAL A 450 13.71 15.64 -4.28
C VAL A 450 14.04 14.19 -4.62
N TYR A 451 14.90 13.93 -5.60
CA TYR A 451 15.25 12.56 -6.01
C TYR A 451 16.12 11.84 -4.98
N ARG A 452 17.02 12.54 -4.29
CA ARG A 452 17.80 11.96 -3.18
C ARG A 452 16.89 11.53 -2.03
N ALA A 453 15.91 12.36 -1.68
CA ALA A 453 14.91 12.01 -0.68
C ALA A 453 14.01 10.85 -1.13
N ASP A 454 13.71 10.76 -2.43
CA ASP A 454 12.93 9.67 -3.02
C ASP A 454 13.66 8.32 -2.93
N ILE A 455 14.87 8.20 -3.48
CA ILE A 455 15.63 6.92 -3.48
C ILE A 455 16.08 6.48 -2.09
N LYS A 456 16.14 7.40 -1.12
CA LYS A 456 16.37 7.06 0.29
C LYS A 456 15.18 6.31 0.88
N LEU A 457 13.95 6.67 0.50
CA LEU A 457 12.73 6.03 0.98
C LEU A 457 12.41 4.79 0.13
N TRP A 458 12.44 4.94 -1.18
CA TRP A 458 12.14 3.90 -2.17
C TRP A 458 13.43 3.41 -2.80
N LYS A 459 14.12 2.52 -2.09
CA LYS A 459 15.46 2.08 -2.46
C LYS A 459 15.50 1.52 -3.89
N ASP A 460 16.52 1.93 -4.63
CA ASP A 460 16.86 1.45 -5.97
C ASP A 460 15.71 1.45 -6.99
N ASN A 461 14.70 2.32 -6.81
CA ASN A 461 13.63 2.45 -7.79
C ASN A 461 14.16 3.12 -9.07
N MET A 462 13.82 2.59 -10.26
CA MET A 462 14.43 3.07 -11.51
C MET A 462 14.12 4.55 -11.81
N TRP A 463 13.02 5.08 -11.27
CA TRP A 463 12.54 6.41 -11.57
C TRP A 463 13.30 7.47 -10.77
N GLY A 464 13.43 7.30 -9.46
CA GLY A 464 14.29 8.13 -8.63
C GLY A 464 15.74 8.09 -9.10
N LEU A 465 16.24 6.92 -9.51
CA LEU A 465 17.57 6.77 -10.10
C LEU A 465 17.73 7.53 -11.42
N LEU A 466 16.73 7.47 -12.32
CA LEU A 466 16.71 8.27 -13.55
C LEU A 466 16.75 9.77 -13.23
N GLY A 467 15.94 10.21 -12.28
CA GLY A 467 15.87 11.61 -11.87
C GLY A 467 17.20 12.14 -11.33
N LEU A 468 17.80 11.38 -10.40
CA LEU A 468 19.11 11.72 -9.83
C LEU A 468 20.20 11.72 -10.92
N LYS A 469 20.21 10.71 -11.79
CA LYS A 469 21.12 10.63 -12.95
C LYS A 469 21.05 11.91 -13.79
N LEU A 470 19.85 12.34 -14.17
CA LEU A 470 19.65 13.55 -14.99
C LEU A 470 20.17 14.81 -14.29
N CYS A 471 19.96 14.95 -12.98
CA CYS A 471 20.47 16.08 -12.20
C CYS A 471 22.01 16.10 -12.16
N LEU A 472 22.64 14.95 -11.93
CA LEU A 472 24.09 14.81 -11.92
C LEU A 472 24.70 15.09 -13.30
N GLU A 473 24.04 14.66 -14.38
CA GLU A 473 24.43 14.99 -15.77
C GLU A 473 24.35 16.51 -16.03
N ALA A 474 23.29 17.17 -15.56
CA ALA A 474 23.10 18.61 -15.74
C ALA A 474 24.13 19.45 -14.97
N ARG A 475 24.53 19.00 -13.78
CA ARG A 475 25.60 19.63 -12.99
C ARG A 475 26.98 19.45 -13.61
N GLY A 476 27.27 18.25 -14.13
CA GLY A 476 28.52 17.93 -14.82
C GLY A 476 29.78 17.91 -13.94
N ASP A 477 29.64 17.96 -12.61
CA ASP A 477 30.75 18.07 -11.64
C ASP A 477 30.91 16.85 -10.71
N ALA A 478 30.05 15.84 -10.83
CA ALA A 478 29.98 14.65 -9.96
C ALA A 478 30.18 13.32 -10.73
N HIS A 479 31.30 13.19 -11.44
CA HIS A 479 31.52 12.08 -12.40
C HIS A 479 31.49 10.67 -11.78
N GLU A 480 32.04 10.48 -10.57
CA GLU A 480 32.07 9.17 -9.90
C GLU A 480 30.66 8.74 -9.49
N GLU A 481 29.95 9.61 -8.77
CA GLU A 481 28.56 9.37 -8.36
C GLU A 481 27.64 9.16 -9.58
N LEU A 482 27.80 9.95 -10.63
CA LEU A 482 27.06 9.77 -11.88
C LEU A 482 27.27 8.39 -12.48
N ALA A 483 28.51 7.88 -12.47
CA ALA A 483 28.82 6.55 -13.00
C ALA A 483 28.13 5.44 -12.17
N GLU A 484 28.14 5.57 -10.83
CA GLU A 484 27.48 4.64 -9.92
C GLU A 484 25.95 4.64 -10.11
N VAL A 485 25.33 5.82 -10.08
CA VAL A 485 23.88 5.97 -10.28
C VAL A 485 23.46 5.51 -11.67
N THR A 486 24.28 5.76 -12.70
CA THR A 486 24.00 5.30 -14.07
C THR A 486 24.07 3.78 -14.17
N ALA A 487 25.07 3.14 -13.56
CA ALA A 487 25.19 1.68 -13.56
C ALA A 487 23.98 1.04 -12.88
N LEU A 488 23.59 1.56 -11.71
CA LEU A 488 22.42 1.08 -10.98
C LEU A 488 21.13 1.33 -11.75
N PHE A 489 20.95 2.52 -12.33
CA PHE A 489 19.80 2.82 -13.19
C PHE A 489 19.69 1.83 -14.36
N ASN A 490 20.78 1.56 -15.07
CA ASN A 490 20.78 0.63 -16.20
C ASN A 490 20.43 -0.80 -15.78
N GLU A 491 20.90 -1.24 -14.61
CA GLU A 491 20.53 -2.55 -14.06
C GLU A 491 19.04 -2.61 -13.72
N ARG A 492 18.53 -1.60 -13.00
CA ARG A 492 17.14 -1.59 -12.54
C ARG A 492 16.15 -1.40 -13.68
N SER A 493 16.46 -0.53 -14.65
CA SER A 493 15.61 -0.28 -15.83
C SER A 493 15.70 -1.35 -16.93
N SER A 494 16.62 -2.31 -16.83
CA SER A 494 16.78 -3.38 -17.84
C SER A 494 15.55 -4.25 -18.07
N ARG A 495 14.60 -4.23 -17.12
CA ARG A 495 13.33 -4.99 -17.16
C ARG A 495 12.12 -4.12 -17.52
N ALA A 496 12.30 -2.81 -17.64
CA ALA A 496 11.20 -1.91 -17.93
C ALA A 496 10.69 -2.12 -19.36
N ASP A 497 9.37 -2.14 -19.55
CA ASP A 497 8.76 -2.12 -20.88
C ASP A 497 9.04 -0.80 -21.59
N ILE A 498 9.13 0.28 -20.79
CA ILE A 498 9.35 1.65 -21.25
C ILE A 498 10.42 2.29 -20.37
N VAL A 499 11.52 2.73 -20.98
CA VAL A 499 12.54 3.56 -20.34
C VAL A 499 12.29 5.02 -20.72
N PRO A 500 11.70 5.85 -19.84
CA PRO A 500 11.35 7.22 -20.19
C PRO A 500 12.57 8.15 -20.13
N ALA A 501 12.47 9.30 -20.79
CA ALA A 501 13.48 10.36 -20.72
C ALA A 501 13.36 11.23 -19.46
N LYS A 502 12.21 11.19 -18.78
CA LYS A 502 11.91 11.90 -17.53
C LYS A 502 11.14 10.99 -16.58
N THR A 503 11.11 11.33 -15.29
CA THR A 503 10.45 10.50 -14.28
C THR A 503 8.93 10.63 -14.26
N CYS A 504 8.38 11.52 -15.09
CA CYS A 504 6.95 11.78 -15.24
C CYS A 504 6.64 12.09 -16.71
N PHE A 505 5.57 11.51 -17.26
CA PHE A 505 5.11 11.77 -18.63
C PHE A 505 4.37 13.10 -18.81
N CYS A 506 4.13 13.84 -17.72
CA CYS A 506 3.58 15.19 -17.80
C CYS A 506 4.64 16.20 -18.29
N ALA A 507 5.93 15.89 -18.13
CA ALA A 507 7.02 16.63 -18.72
C ALA A 507 7.00 16.51 -20.26
N GLN A 508 7.31 17.58 -20.97
CA GLN A 508 7.13 17.69 -22.42
C GLN A 508 8.11 16.88 -23.25
N ASP A 509 9.32 16.66 -22.75
CA ASP A 509 10.30 15.80 -23.39
C ASP A 509 10.45 14.47 -22.61
N ALA A 510 9.34 13.95 -22.07
CA ALA A 510 9.34 12.69 -21.29
C ALA A 510 9.56 11.43 -22.14
N LEU A 511 9.28 11.50 -23.45
CA LEU A 511 9.68 10.50 -24.42
C LEU A 511 10.98 10.95 -25.10
N GLN A 512 11.94 10.04 -25.29
CA GLN A 512 13.08 10.35 -26.15
C GLN A 512 12.56 10.66 -27.56
N LYS A 513 12.86 11.85 -28.09
CA LYS A 513 12.65 12.15 -29.51
C LYS A 513 13.57 11.23 -30.32
N ASN A 514 13.00 10.21 -30.94
CA ASN A 514 13.73 9.45 -31.95
C ASN A 514 13.84 10.31 -33.21
N CYS A 515 14.87 10.12 -34.03
CA CYS A 515 15.07 10.89 -35.26
C CYS A 515 13.94 10.74 -36.31
N CYS A 516 12.85 10.05 -35.98
CA CYS A 516 11.68 9.80 -36.83
C CYS A 516 10.38 10.47 -36.32
N ASP A 517 10.42 11.23 -35.22
CA ASP A 517 9.27 11.99 -34.70
C ASP A 517 9.26 13.45 -35.16
#